data_AF-A0A9D4UYT9-F1
#
_entry.id   AF-A0A9D4UYT9-F1
#
_cell.length_a   1.000
_cell.length_b   1.000
_cell.length_c   1.000
_cell.angle_alpha   90.00
_cell.angle_beta   90.00
_cell.angle_gamma   90.00
#
_symmetry.space_group_name_H-M   'P 1'
#
loop_
_entity.id
_entity.type
_entity.pdbx_description
1 polymer ?
#
loop_
_entity_poly.entity_id
_entity_poly.type
_entity_poly.pdbx_seq_one_letter_code
_entity_poly.pdbx_strand_id
1 'polypeptide(L)'
;NTDHRGTPEQPGRTVTLELDPHSTCWGIAYRVSDQEKESIALSYLELREKEYDLRVHLDLYTDLHSSEPAICGVLVYLASTDRNRNKYYLGEAPLKDMAWQIARAVGPSGPNAEYLFKLHRCLRDIGCEEKELEDLVDKVQKFLV
;
A
#
# COMPACT_ATOMS: atom_id res chain seq x y z
N ASN A 1 4.18 2.46 -9.91
CA ASN A 1 4.15 1.03 -10.21
C ASN A 1 4.12 0.83 -11.73
N THR A 2 5.13 0.15 -12.29
CA THR A 2 5.35 0.04 -13.75
C THR A 2 5.16 -1.39 -14.29
N ASP A 3 4.85 -2.35 -13.43
CA ASP A 3 4.88 -3.79 -13.71
C ASP A 3 3.62 -4.55 -13.28
N HIS A 4 2.74 -3.94 -12.47
CA HIS A 4 1.50 -4.55 -11.99
C HIS A 4 0.25 -3.77 -12.42
N ARG A 5 0.13 -2.51 -11.98
CA ARG A 5 -1.02 -1.62 -12.16
C ARG A 5 -0.79 -0.52 -13.20
N GLY A 6 0.38 -0.50 -13.83
CA GLY A 6 0.68 0.34 -14.98
C GLY A 6 1.78 -0.29 -15.84
N THR A 7 2.32 0.50 -16.76
CA THR A 7 3.48 0.16 -17.60
C THR A 7 4.61 1.16 -17.36
N PRO A 8 5.84 0.94 -17.90
CA PRO A 8 6.89 1.96 -17.87
C PRO A 8 6.49 3.28 -18.51
N GLU A 9 5.71 3.25 -19.60
CA GLU A 9 5.24 4.43 -20.33
C GLU A 9 4.07 5.12 -19.62
N GLN A 10 3.24 4.33 -18.93
CA GLN A 10 2.07 4.81 -18.19
C GLN A 10 2.05 4.20 -16.78
N PRO A 11 2.89 4.72 -15.86
CA PRO A 11 3.01 4.17 -14.52
C PRO A 11 1.70 4.32 -13.75
N GLY A 12 1.34 3.26 -13.04
CA GLY A 12 0.29 3.28 -12.03
C GLY A 12 0.75 3.96 -10.75
N ARG A 13 -0.21 4.39 -9.93
CA ARG A 13 -0.02 4.90 -8.57
C ARG A 13 -0.63 3.92 -7.57
N THR A 14 0.23 3.38 -6.71
CA THR A 14 -0.11 2.45 -5.60
C THR A 14 0.32 3.10 -4.29
N VAL A 15 -0.18 2.58 -3.16
CA VAL A 15 0.19 3.13 -1.85
C VAL A 15 1.63 2.78 -1.49
N THR A 16 2.23 3.65 -0.68
CA THR A 16 3.44 3.38 0.09
C THR A 16 3.20 3.90 1.50
N LEU A 17 3.98 3.42 2.45
CA LEU A 17 3.93 3.89 3.83
C LEU A 17 5.15 4.76 4.11
N GLU A 18 4.92 5.85 4.81
CA GLU A 18 5.95 6.75 5.31
C GLU A 18 6.03 6.59 6.83
N LEU A 19 7.24 6.67 7.39
CA LEU A 19 7.42 6.59 8.83
C LEU A 19 7.04 7.92 9.47
N ASP A 20 5.88 7.94 10.11
CA ASP A 20 5.40 9.07 10.90
C ASP A 20 4.95 8.57 12.29
N PRO A 21 5.70 8.92 13.37
CA PRO A 21 5.36 8.53 14.75
C PRO A 21 4.02 9.07 15.27
N HIS A 22 3.42 10.03 14.57
CA HIS A 22 2.16 10.66 14.98
C HIS A 22 0.96 10.20 14.15
N SER A 23 1.19 9.30 13.18
CA SER A 23 0.15 8.77 12.29
C SER A 23 -0.15 7.31 12.58
N THR A 24 -1.36 6.89 12.21
CA THR A 24 -1.82 5.51 12.31
C THR A 24 -2.08 4.96 10.93
N CYS A 25 -1.53 3.79 10.62
CA CYS A 25 -1.87 3.02 9.43
C CYS A 25 -2.71 1.81 9.82
N TRP A 26 -3.90 1.70 9.24
CA TRP A 26 -4.76 0.53 9.40
C TRP A 26 -4.34 -0.57 8.44
N GLY A 27 -4.43 -1.82 8.88
CA GLY A 27 -4.02 -2.96 8.08
C GLY A 27 -4.32 -4.29 8.75
N ILE A 28 -3.75 -5.35 8.18
CA ILE A 28 -3.92 -6.73 8.65
C ILE A 28 -2.54 -7.36 8.77
N ALA A 29 -2.25 -7.98 9.91
CA ALA A 29 -1.11 -8.88 10.04
C ALA A 29 -1.53 -10.32 9.71
N TYR A 30 -0.69 -10.99 8.94
CA TYR A 30 -0.86 -12.40 8.60
C TYR A 30 0.16 -13.24 9.36
N ARG A 31 -0.33 -14.27 10.07
CA ARG A 31 0.53 -15.28 10.69
C ARG A 31 0.64 -16.47 9.75
N VAL A 32 1.86 -16.76 9.29
CA VAL A 32 2.15 -18.00 8.57
C VAL A 32 2.41 -19.09 9.61
N SER A 33 1.55 -20.11 9.64
CA SER A 33 1.79 -21.31 10.46
C SER A 33 2.84 -22.17 9.78
N ASP A 34 3.68 -22.86 10.57
CA ASP A 34 4.72 -23.79 10.10
C ASP A 34 5.99 -23.11 9.53
N GLN A 35 7.15 -23.58 9.98
CA GLN A 35 8.46 -22.99 9.67
C GLN A 35 8.82 -23.11 8.18
N GLU A 36 8.43 -24.21 7.52
CA GLU A 36 8.68 -24.42 6.10
C GLU A 36 7.82 -23.45 5.28
N LYS A 37 6.53 -23.33 5.64
CA LYS A 37 5.63 -22.39 4.98
C LYS A 37 6.06 -20.94 5.18
N GLU A 38 6.54 -20.60 6.37
CA GLU A 38 7.09 -19.27 6.65
C GLU A 38 8.29 -18.99 5.73
N SER A 39 9.23 -19.93 5.61
CA SER A 39 10.37 -19.75 4.71
C SER A 39 9.95 -19.57 3.26
N ILE A 40 8.98 -20.36 2.77
CA ILE A 40 8.46 -20.23 1.41
C ILE A 40 7.78 -18.87 1.21
N ALA A 41 6.97 -18.43 2.17
CA ALA A 41 6.28 -17.14 2.13
C ALA A 41 7.27 -15.98 2.11
N LEU A 42 8.30 -16.02 2.96
CA LEU A 42 9.35 -14.99 3.01
C LEU A 42 10.15 -14.94 1.70
N SER A 43 10.54 -16.08 1.13
CA SER A 43 11.22 -16.11 -0.17
C SER A 43 10.35 -15.57 -1.30
N TYR A 44 9.04 -15.85 -1.28
CA TYR A 44 8.10 -15.26 -2.24
C TYR A 44 7.98 -13.75 -2.08
N LEU A 45 7.86 -13.25 -0.84
CA LEU A 45 7.79 -11.82 -0.54
C LEU A 45 9.09 -11.10 -0.93
N GLU A 46 10.26 -11.71 -0.78
CA GLU A 46 11.52 -11.12 -1.22
C GLU A 46 11.58 -10.89 -2.73
N LEU A 47 10.94 -11.76 -3.53
CA LEU A 47 10.84 -11.58 -4.98
C LEU A 47 9.78 -10.55 -5.35
N ARG A 48 8.63 -10.56 -4.67
CA ARG A 48 7.50 -9.66 -4.95
C ARG A 48 7.80 -8.23 -4.52
N GLU A 49 8.37 -8.06 -3.33
CA GLU A 49 8.66 -6.79 -2.68
C GLU A 49 10.11 -6.32 -2.92
N LYS A 50 10.80 -6.87 -3.92
CA LYS A 50 12.20 -6.52 -4.26
C LYS A 50 12.44 -5.03 -4.55
N GLU A 51 11.37 -4.29 -4.86
CA GLU A 51 11.42 -2.86 -5.15
C GLU A 51 11.31 -1.98 -3.89
N TYR A 52 11.00 -2.57 -2.74
CA TYR A 52 10.98 -1.91 -1.43
C TYR A 52 12.38 -2.01 -0.80
N ASP A 53 12.92 -0.89 -0.33
CA ASP A 53 14.31 -0.80 0.15
C ASP A 53 14.43 -0.84 1.68
N LEU A 54 13.31 -1.01 2.39
CA LEU A 54 13.26 -1.06 3.86
C LEU A 54 12.42 -2.26 4.35
N ARG A 55 12.98 -3.00 5.32
CA ARG A 55 12.28 -4.00 6.13
C ARG A 55 12.31 -3.53 7.57
N VAL A 56 11.13 -3.35 8.17
CA VAL A 56 10.99 -2.91 9.55
C VAL A 56 10.15 -3.90 10.33
N HIS A 57 10.34 -3.91 11.65
CA HIS A 57 9.49 -4.66 12.56
C HIS A 57 8.69 -3.64 13.36
N LEU A 58 7.37 -3.66 13.19
CA LEU A 58 6.44 -2.72 13.83
C LEU A 58 5.50 -3.49 14.75
N ASP A 59 5.11 -2.83 15.83
CA ASP A 59 4.12 -3.38 16.74
C ASP A 59 2.71 -3.09 16.20
N LEU A 60 1.83 -4.10 16.29
CA LEU A 60 0.45 -4.02 15.84
C LEU A 60 -0.48 -3.89 17.04
N TYR A 61 -1.38 -2.91 16.95
CA TYR A 61 -2.40 -2.61 17.94
C TYR A 61 -3.78 -2.94 17.36
N THR A 62 -4.70 -3.40 18.21
CA THR A 62 -6.11 -3.64 17.84
C THR A 62 -7.06 -2.62 18.47
N ASP A 63 -6.55 -1.80 19.39
CA ASP A 63 -7.24 -0.70 20.04
C ASP A 63 -6.29 0.51 20.06
N LEU A 64 -6.77 1.66 19.56
CA LEU A 64 -6.02 2.92 19.49
C LEU A 64 -5.68 3.49 20.87
N HIS A 65 -6.40 3.07 21.91
CA HIS A 65 -6.19 3.52 23.28
C HIS A 65 -5.31 2.55 24.09
N SER A 66 -4.93 1.41 23.50
CA SER A 66 -4.05 0.46 24.17
C SER A 66 -2.62 0.99 24.25
N SER A 67 -2.03 0.92 25.44
CA SER A 67 -0.60 1.14 25.63
C SER A 67 0.26 -0.09 25.31
N GLU A 68 -0.38 -1.24 25.11
CA GLU A 68 0.30 -2.50 24.83
C GLU A 68 -0.10 -3.02 23.43
N PRO A 69 0.88 -3.49 22.63
CA PRO A 69 0.58 -4.05 21.34
C PRO A 69 -0.07 -5.43 21.45
N ALA A 70 -1.00 -5.71 20.54
CA ALA A 70 -1.58 -7.04 20.41
C ALA A 70 -0.56 -8.05 19.86
N ILE A 71 0.34 -7.58 18.98
CA ILE A 71 1.42 -8.38 18.41
C ILE A 71 2.66 -7.49 18.29
N CYS A 72 3.79 -7.92 18.86
CA CYS A 72 5.07 -7.22 18.70
C CYS A 72 5.81 -7.69 17.44
N GLY A 73 6.57 -6.77 16.83
CA GLY A 73 7.57 -7.12 15.82
C GLY A 73 7.02 -7.76 14.54
N VAL A 74 5.91 -7.25 14.02
CA VAL A 74 5.37 -7.64 12.71
C VAL A 74 6.29 -7.13 11.60
N LEU A 75 6.74 -8.02 10.71
CA LEU A 75 7.53 -7.65 9.55
C LEU A 75 6.69 -6.82 8.56
N VAL A 76 7.18 -5.64 8.20
CA VAL A 76 6.58 -4.75 7.22
C VAL A 76 7.63 -4.34 6.18
N TYR A 77 7.24 -4.39 4.90
CA TYR A 77 8.04 -3.89 3.79
C TYR A 77 7.63 -2.44 3.49
N LEU A 78 8.62 -1.54 3.47
CA LEU A 78 8.43 -0.12 3.25
C LEU A 78 9.30 0.35 2.08
N ALA A 79 8.80 1.34 1.34
CA ALA A 79 9.56 1.99 0.28
C ALA A 79 10.00 3.37 0.80
N SER A 80 11.28 3.67 0.72
CA SER A 80 11.81 4.98 1.07
C SER A 80 11.19 6.06 0.18
N THR A 81 10.96 7.22 0.80
CA THR A 81 10.54 8.46 0.13
C THR A 81 11.72 9.19 -0.51
N ASP A 82 12.96 8.70 -0.32
CA ASP A 82 14.14 9.21 -1.00
C ASP A 82 14.17 8.73 -2.45
N ARG A 83 13.94 9.65 -3.39
CA ARG A 83 13.95 9.38 -4.84
C ARG A 83 15.29 8.86 -5.36
N ASN A 84 16.40 9.08 -4.64
CA ASN A 84 17.70 8.54 -5.02
C ASN A 84 17.80 7.03 -4.73
N ARG A 85 17.06 6.57 -3.71
CA ARG A 85 17.01 5.16 -3.30
C ARG A 85 15.84 4.43 -3.95
N ASN A 86 14.70 5.09 -4.05
CA ASN A 86 13.48 4.57 -4.62
C ASN A 86 13.07 5.39 -5.86
N LYS A 87 13.52 4.93 -7.03
CA LYS A 87 13.16 5.55 -8.32
C LYS A 87 11.66 5.51 -8.63
N TYR A 88 10.87 4.68 -7.92
CA TYR A 88 9.43 4.55 -8.11
C TYR A 88 8.61 5.47 -7.21
N TYR A 89 9.24 6.15 -6.25
CA TYR A 89 8.56 7.15 -5.43
C TYR A 89 8.19 8.37 -6.29
N LEU A 90 6.88 8.54 -6.50
CA LEU A 90 6.33 9.65 -7.28
C LEU A 90 6.20 10.93 -6.45
N GLY A 91 6.24 10.83 -5.12
CA GLY A 91 5.99 11.94 -4.20
C GLY A 91 4.51 12.32 -4.10
N GLU A 92 4.28 13.38 -3.31
CA GLU A 92 3.01 14.08 -3.25
C GLU A 92 2.60 14.60 -4.62
N ALA A 93 1.29 14.60 -4.88
CA ALA A 93 0.72 15.14 -6.10
C ALA A 93 -0.70 15.65 -5.80
N PRO A 94 -1.21 16.64 -6.57
CA PRO A 94 -2.58 17.08 -6.44
C PRO A 94 -3.57 15.91 -6.60
N LEU A 95 -4.62 15.89 -5.78
CA LEU A 95 -5.67 14.85 -5.83
C LEU A 95 -6.19 14.58 -7.25
N LYS A 96 -6.39 15.65 -8.03
CA LYS A 96 -6.84 15.56 -9.43
C LYS A 96 -5.86 14.79 -10.31
N ASP A 97 -4.56 15.02 -10.15
CA ASP A 97 -3.53 14.41 -10.98
C ASP A 97 -3.34 12.94 -10.60
N MET A 98 -3.37 12.64 -9.29
CA MET A 98 -3.40 11.27 -8.79
C MET A 98 -4.61 10.50 -9.35
N ALA A 99 -5.80 11.09 -9.26
CA ALA A 99 -7.01 10.45 -9.76
C ALA A 99 -6.99 10.24 -11.28
N TRP A 100 -6.51 11.23 -12.04
CA TRP A 100 -6.35 11.10 -13.49
C TRP A 100 -5.36 9.99 -13.87
N GLN A 101 -4.24 9.90 -13.16
CA GLN A 101 -3.24 8.85 -13.36
C GLN A 101 -3.84 7.46 -13.08
N ILE A 102 -4.51 7.30 -11.94
CA ILE A 102 -5.13 6.03 -11.51
C ILE A 102 -6.24 5.60 -12.47
N ALA A 103 -7.06 6.53 -12.95
CA ALA A 103 -8.17 6.22 -13.86
C ALA A 103 -7.70 5.65 -15.21
N ARG A 104 -6.51 6.03 -15.67
CA ARG A 104 -6.02 5.67 -17.01
C ARG A 104 -4.96 4.57 -17.01
N ALA A 105 -4.27 4.34 -15.90
CA ALA A 105 -3.22 3.34 -15.83
C ALA A 105 -3.79 1.91 -15.80
N VAL A 106 -3.22 1.05 -16.64
CA VAL A 106 -3.53 -0.39 -16.69
C VAL A 106 -2.22 -1.14 -16.82
N GLY A 107 -2.03 -2.17 -16.00
CA GLY A 107 -0.86 -3.03 -16.07
C GLY A 107 -1.24 -4.51 -16.17
N PRO A 108 -0.24 -5.41 -16.12
CA PRO A 108 -0.46 -6.85 -16.20
C PRO A 108 -1.41 -7.44 -15.14
N SER A 109 -1.52 -6.78 -13.98
CA SER A 109 -2.43 -7.15 -12.88
C SER A 109 -3.80 -6.48 -12.97
N GLY A 110 -4.11 -5.81 -14.09
CA GLY A 110 -5.37 -5.13 -14.34
C GLY A 110 -5.33 -3.61 -14.15
N PRO A 111 -6.50 -2.94 -14.23
CA PRO A 111 -6.61 -1.49 -14.07
C PRO A 111 -6.12 -1.01 -12.71
N ASN A 112 -5.51 0.17 -12.63
CA ASN A 112 -5.11 0.76 -11.35
C ASN A 112 -6.33 1.18 -10.51
N ALA A 113 -7.43 1.61 -11.14
CA ALA A 113 -8.66 1.95 -10.43
C ALA A 113 -9.21 0.74 -9.62
N GLU A 114 -9.11 -0.48 -10.17
CA GLU A 114 -9.53 -1.69 -9.48
C GLU A 114 -8.71 -1.93 -8.19
N TYR A 115 -7.41 -1.63 -8.21
CA TYR A 115 -6.57 -1.68 -7.01
C TYR A 115 -7.07 -0.72 -5.94
N LEU A 116 -7.33 0.53 -6.32
CA LEU A 116 -7.81 1.55 -5.39
C LEU A 116 -9.15 1.16 -4.75
N PHE A 117 -10.10 0.68 -5.56
CA PHE A 117 -11.42 0.29 -5.06
C PHE A 117 -11.37 -0.95 -4.15
N LYS A 118 -10.49 -1.91 -4.46
CA LYS A 118 -10.25 -3.07 -3.58
C LYS A 118 -9.64 -2.65 -2.26
N LEU A 119 -8.64 -1.77 -2.27
CA LEU A 119 -8.03 -1.25 -1.05
C LEU A 119 -9.06 -0.52 -0.19
N HIS A 120 -9.82 0.40 -0.79
CA HIS A 120 -10.86 1.15 -0.12
C HIS A 120 -11.91 0.24 0.53
N ARG A 121 -12.38 -0.77 -0.21
CA ARG A 121 -13.30 -1.77 0.33
C ARG A 121 -12.69 -2.54 1.51
N CYS A 122 -11.46 -3.03 1.39
CA CYS A 122 -10.81 -3.79 2.47
C CYS A 122 -10.66 -2.95 3.75
N LEU A 123 -10.34 -1.66 3.64
CA LEU A 123 -10.25 -0.76 4.78
C LEU A 123 -11.62 -0.54 5.45
N ARG A 124 -12.68 -0.36 4.65
CA ARG A 124 -14.05 -0.28 5.19
C ARG A 124 -14.49 -1.57 5.87
N ASP A 125 -14.13 -2.73 5.30
CA ASP A 125 -14.47 -4.04 5.87
C ASP A 125 -13.84 -4.27 7.25
N ILE A 126 -12.71 -3.60 7.55
CA ILE A 126 -12.07 -3.61 8.89
C ILE A 126 -12.46 -2.40 9.75
N GLY A 127 -13.45 -1.60 9.34
CA GLY A 127 -13.96 -0.46 10.09
C GLY A 127 -13.12 0.82 10.00
N CYS A 128 -12.19 0.90 9.05
CA CYS A 128 -11.40 2.10 8.79
C CYS A 128 -12.07 2.99 7.75
N GLU A 129 -12.32 4.25 8.12
CA GLU A 129 -12.82 5.30 7.23
C GLU A 129 -11.75 6.38 7.08
N GLU A 130 -11.07 6.40 5.94
CA GLU A 130 -10.02 7.36 5.63
C GLU A 130 -10.53 8.36 4.59
N LYS A 131 -10.73 9.61 5.03
CA LYS A 131 -11.34 10.66 4.19
C LYS A 131 -10.54 10.92 2.92
N GLU A 132 -9.22 10.97 3.00
CA GLU A 132 -8.36 11.23 1.84
C GLU A 132 -8.47 10.13 0.77
N LEU A 133 -8.62 8.88 1.21
CA LEU A 133 -8.82 7.74 0.33
C LEU A 133 -10.22 7.79 -0.32
N GLU A 134 -11.26 8.13 0.45
CA GLU A 134 -12.63 8.32 -0.07
C GLU A 134 -12.66 9.45 -1.12
N ASP A 135 -12.04 10.60 -0.83
CA ASP A 135 -11.93 11.73 -1.76
C ASP A 135 -11.21 11.33 -3.06
N LEU A 136 -10.20 10.46 -2.97
CA LEU A 136 -9.49 9.92 -4.13
C LEU A 136 -10.36 8.94 -4.94
N VAL A 137 -11.08 8.03 -4.27
CA VAL A 137 -12.03 7.09 -4.90
C VAL A 137 -13.09 7.85 -5.68
N ASP A 138 -13.74 8.82 -5.05
CA ASP A 138 -14.76 9.68 -5.67
C ASP A 138 -14.21 10.42 -6.88
N LYS A 139 -12.97 10.92 -6.78
CA LYS A 139 -12.34 11.64 -7.89
C LYS A 139 -12.01 10.72 -9.06
N VAL A 140 -11.52 9.50 -8.79
CA VAL A 140 -11.23 8.50 -9.83
C VAL A 140 -12.50 8.09 -10.54
N GLN A 141 -13.61 7.86 -9.81
CA GLN A 141 -14.90 7.51 -10.42
C GLN A 141 -15.36 8.57 -11.42
N LYS A 142 -15.20 9.86 -11.11
CA LYS A 142 -15.54 10.96 -12.03
C LYS A 142 -14.71 10.99 -13.31
N PHE A 143 -13.53 10.37 -13.34
CA PHE A 143 -12.69 10.26 -14.54
C PHE A 143 -12.93 8.98 -15.35
N LEU A 144 -13.69 8.01 -14.82
CA LEU A 144 -14.05 6.78 -15.51
C LEU A 144 -15.36 6.88 -16.31
N VAL A 145 -16.10 7.99 -16.14
CA VAL A 145 -17.31 8.36 -16.92
C VAL A 145 -16.90 8.97 -18.25
#